data_AF-A0A2N2GF51-F1
#
_entry.id   AF-A0A2N2GF51-F1
#
_cell.length_a   1.000
_cell.length_b   1.000
_cell.length_c   1.000
_cell.angle_alpha   90.00
_cell.angle_beta   90.00
_cell.angle_gamma   90.00
#
_symmetry.space_group_name_H-M   'P 1'
#
loop_
_entity.id
_entity.type
_entity.pdbx_description
1 polymer ?
#
loop_
_entity_poly.entity_id
_entity_poly.type
_entity_poly.pdbx_seq_one_letter_code
_entity_poly.pdbx_strand_id
1 'polypeptide(L)'
;MRKTLLLFLATPVMGRMKKILAVISLCLAVSAMSGCVFAPLVPIAGTAYGGYEIWKGSKVIKYYAADSDTVYLAIQQSCKEMKLETRIPDPVSPKEYSLEILGNHPAMIQVLRTEKNVSKVVIEIGVRGDKQYAEFFFKTIDDHIARIARNDLKQQSP
;
A
#
# COMPACT_ATOMS: atom_id res chain seq x y z
N MET A 1 58.36 43.16 -48.14
CA MET A 1 57.38 43.83 -49.04
C MET A 1 56.64 42.76 -49.86
N ARG A 2 55.30 42.82 -49.94
CA ARG A 2 54.40 42.01 -50.81
C ARG A 2 54.33 40.52 -50.46
N LYS A 3 53.22 39.77 -50.60
CA LYS A 3 51.83 40.01 -50.98
C LYS A 3 51.03 38.76 -50.56
N THR A 4 49.77 38.99 -50.18
CA THR A 4 48.61 38.10 -50.10
C THR A 4 48.55 36.99 -51.17
N LEU A 5 48.13 35.76 -50.82
CA LEU A 5 46.99 35.08 -51.47
C LEU A 5 46.52 33.81 -50.72
N LEU A 6 45.19 33.73 -50.56
CA LEU A 6 44.38 32.64 -50.03
C LEU A 6 44.54 31.31 -50.77
N LEU A 7 44.27 30.21 -50.07
CA LEU A 7 43.50 29.09 -50.65
C LEU A 7 42.68 28.37 -49.57
N PHE A 8 41.36 28.58 -49.66
CA PHE A 8 40.30 27.76 -49.09
C PHE A 8 40.46 26.31 -49.56
N LEU A 9 40.41 25.35 -48.63
CA LEU A 9 40.02 23.97 -48.95
C LEU A 9 38.89 23.55 -48.01
N ALA A 10 37.78 23.21 -48.64
CA ALA A 10 36.53 22.81 -48.03
C ALA A 10 36.49 21.29 -47.77
N THR A 11 35.70 20.93 -46.74
CA THR A 11 35.08 19.62 -46.44
C THR A 11 35.97 18.48 -45.87
N PRO A 12 35.43 17.52 -45.06
CA PRO A 12 34.01 17.16 -44.91
C PRO A 12 33.50 17.01 -43.45
N VAL A 13 32.48 17.80 -43.10
CA VAL A 13 31.63 17.59 -41.91
C VAL A 13 30.38 16.79 -42.32
N MET A 14 30.54 15.69 -43.07
CA MET A 14 29.38 14.95 -43.62
C MET A 14 29.36 13.45 -43.25
N GLY A 15 30.20 13.04 -42.30
CA GLY A 15 30.25 11.67 -41.77
C GLY A 15 29.73 11.50 -40.33
N ARG A 16 29.68 12.57 -39.52
CA ARG A 16 29.27 12.47 -38.10
C ARG A 16 27.76 12.49 -37.87
N MET A 17 26.99 13.24 -38.67
CA MET A 17 25.54 13.35 -38.47
C MET A 17 24.79 12.03 -38.70
N LYS A 18 25.22 11.20 -39.66
CA LYS A 18 24.60 9.89 -39.93
C LYS A 18 24.81 8.89 -38.79
N LYS A 19 25.96 8.94 -38.12
CA LYS A 19 26.25 8.11 -36.94
C LYS A 19 25.46 8.56 -35.72
N ILE A 20 25.29 9.87 -35.54
CA ILE A 20 24.49 10.44 -34.45
C ILE A 20 23.00 10.12 -34.62
N LEU A 21 22.46 10.20 -35.86
CA LEU A 21 21.07 9.80 -36.12
C LEU A 21 20.82 8.30 -35.86
N ALA A 22 21.76 7.44 -36.25
CA ALA A 22 21.65 6.00 -36.00
C ALA A 22 21.68 5.66 -34.49
N VAL A 23 22.49 6.37 -33.71
CA VAL A 23 22.56 6.19 -32.24
C VAL A 23 21.29 6.68 -31.55
N ILE A 24 20.71 7.81 -31.99
CA ILE A 24 19.46 8.33 -31.42
C ILE A 24 18.28 7.39 -31.74
N SER A 25 18.21 6.86 -32.97
CA SER A 25 17.19 5.87 -33.37
C SER A 25 17.29 4.56 -32.59
N LEU A 26 18.52 4.13 -32.24
CA LEU A 26 18.74 2.93 -31.44
C LEU A 26 18.34 3.13 -29.97
N CYS A 27 18.60 4.31 -29.39
CA CYS A 27 18.15 4.63 -28.03
C CYS A 27 16.62 4.75 -27.91
N LEU A 28 15.94 5.22 -28.94
CA LEU A 28 14.46 5.29 -29.00
C LEU A 28 13.79 3.93 -29.16
N ALA A 29 14.47 2.94 -29.75
CA ALA A 29 13.93 1.59 -29.90
C ALA A 29 14.01 0.77 -28.60
N VAL A 30 15.04 1.01 -27.77
CA VAL A 30 15.22 0.30 -26.48
C VAL A 30 14.20 0.75 -25.43
N SER A 31 13.78 2.01 -25.44
CA SER A 31 12.73 2.52 -24.53
C SER A 31 11.31 2.03 -24.87
N ALA A 32 11.09 1.53 -26.10
CA ALA A 32 9.82 0.94 -26.51
C ALA A 32 9.67 -0.54 -26.07
N MET A 33 10.77 -1.21 -25.72
CA MET A 33 10.76 -2.59 -25.20
C MET A 33 10.85 -2.66 -23.67
N SER A 34 11.14 -1.56 -22.98
CA SER A 34 10.95 -1.45 -21.53
C SER A 34 9.48 -1.21 -21.19
N GLY A 35 8.63 -2.18 -21.57
CA GLY A 35 7.29 -2.33 -21.05
C GLY A 35 7.32 -2.76 -19.58
N CYS A 36 7.74 -1.85 -18.72
CA CYS A 36 7.29 -1.79 -17.34
C CYS A 36 7.11 -0.31 -17.04
N VAL A 37 5.97 0.19 -17.51
CA VAL A 37 5.35 1.38 -16.94
C VAL A 37 5.25 1.10 -15.45
N PHE A 38 6.19 1.66 -14.69
CA PHE A 38 6.14 1.79 -13.25
C PHE A 38 5.09 2.87 -12.93
N ALA A 39 3.85 2.62 -13.34
CA ALA A 39 2.71 3.20 -12.68
C ALA A 39 2.43 2.27 -11.49
N PRO A 40 2.34 2.76 -10.25
CA PRO A 40 1.67 2.01 -9.21
C PRO A 40 0.15 2.06 -9.51
N LEU A 41 -0.26 1.47 -10.64
CA LEU A 41 -1.63 0.99 -10.81
C LEU A 41 -1.69 -0.32 -10.04
N VAL A 42 -1.73 -0.16 -8.71
CA VAL A 42 -2.13 -1.21 -7.79
C VAL A 42 -3.49 -1.71 -8.29
N PRO A 43 -3.65 -3.01 -8.56
CA PRO A 43 -4.93 -3.53 -9.01
C PRO A 43 -5.97 -3.24 -7.92
N ILE A 44 -6.92 -2.36 -8.24
CA ILE A 44 -8.12 -2.10 -7.45
C ILE A 44 -9.04 -3.31 -7.67
N ALA A 45 -8.67 -4.44 -7.09
CA ALA A 45 -9.53 -5.60 -6.89
C ALA A 45 -9.75 -5.72 -5.38
N GLY A 46 -10.41 -4.72 -4.81
CA GLY A 46 -10.77 -4.68 -3.40
C GLY A 46 -12.19 -4.15 -3.29
N THR A 47 -13.07 -4.98 -2.76
CA THR A 47 -14.46 -4.67 -2.40
C THR A 47 -14.58 -3.30 -1.72
N ALA A 48 -15.73 -2.64 -1.84
CA ALA A 48 -16.05 -1.24 -1.50
C ALA A 48 -15.64 -0.67 -0.10
N TYR A 49 -14.92 -1.43 0.72
CA TYR A 49 -14.28 -1.05 1.98
C TYR A 49 -12.74 -1.04 1.87
N GLY A 50 -12.20 -0.71 0.68
CA GLY A 50 -10.78 -0.74 0.36
C GLY A 50 -9.96 0.31 1.09
N GLY A 51 -9.52 -0.01 2.31
CA GLY A 51 -8.40 0.67 2.95
C GLY A 51 -7.10 0.40 2.22
N TYR A 52 -6.18 1.37 2.19
CA TYR A 52 -4.82 1.14 1.72
C TYR A 52 -3.95 0.57 2.85
N GLU A 53 -3.11 -0.41 2.53
CA GLU A 53 -2.18 -1.05 3.48
C GLU A 53 -0.77 -0.46 3.33
N ILE A 54 -0.27 0.18 4.39
CA ILE A 54 1.11 0.68 4.46
C ILE A 54 1.95 -0.24 5.33
N TRP A 55 3.02 -0.79 4.75
CA TRP A 55 4.04 -1.55 5.46
C TRP A 55 5.18 -0.61 5.91
N LYS A 56 5.40 -0.51 7.22
CA LYS A 56 6.50 0.26 7.81
C LYS A 56 7.22 -0.58 8.86
N GLY A 57 8.29 -1.26 8.45
CA GLY A 57 9.04 -2.17 9.33
C GLY A 57 8.20 -3.38 9.72
N SER A 58 7.99 -3.60 11.03
CA SER A 58 7.13 -4.65 11.59
C SER A 58 5.64 -4.28 11.67
N LYS A 59 5.28 -3.07 11.21
CA LYS A 59 3.93 -2.52 11.35
C LYS A 59 3.22 -2.51 10.01
N VAL A 60 1.98 -2.98 10.02
CA VAL A 60 1.01 -2.77 8.94
C VAL A 60 -0.04 -1.80 9.40
N ILE A 61 -0.39 -0.87 8.54
CA ILE A 61 -1.39 0.15 8.80
C ILE A 61 -2.46 0.04 7.73
N LYS A 62 -3.73 -0.04 8.14
CA LYS A 62 -4.89 0.03 7.24
C LYS A 62 -5.91 1.03 7.77
N TYR A 63 -6.57 1.74 6.86
CA TYR A 63 -7.61 2.72 7.18
C TYR A 63 -8.98 2.18 6.80
N TYR A 64 -9.95 2.34 7.68
CA TYR A 64 -11.31 1.87 7.49
C TYR A 64 -12.28 3.05 7.50
N ALA A 65 -13.22 3.06 6.56
CA ALA A 65 -14.37 3.96 6.54
C ALA A 65 -15.47 3.46 7.50
N ALA A 66 -15.10 3.25 8.77
CA ALA A 66 -15.99 2.87 9.86
C ALA A 66 -15.49 3.51 11.17
N ASP A 67 -16.39 3.70 12.15
CA ASP A 67 -16.02 4.17 13.48
C ASP A 67 -15.17 3.14 14.25
N SER A 68 -14.49 3.60 15.29
CA SER A 68 -13.50 2.80 16.02
C SER A 68 -14.12 1.61 16.73
N ASP A 69 -15.38 1.72 17.14
CA ASP A 69 -16.07 0.69 17.93
C ASP A 69 -16.47 -0.45 16.99
N THR A 70 -17.02 -0.13 15.82
CA THR A 70 -17.31 -1.10 14.76
C THR A 70 -16.06 -1.87 14.32
N VAL A 71 -14.96 -1.15 14.10
CA VAL A 71 -13.69 -1.77 13.70
C VAL A 71 -13.12 -2.65 14.82
N TYR A 72 -13.17 -2.20 16.06
CA TYR A 72 -12.70 -2.99 17.20
C TYR A 72 -13.53 -4.26 17.40
N LEU A 73 -14.86 -4.17 17.29
CA LEU A 73 -15.75 -5.33 17.32
C LEU A 73 -15.42 -6.33 16.21
N ALA A 74 -15.15 -5.85 14.99
CA ALA A 74 -14.74 -6.72 13.88
C ALA A 74 -13.40 -7.41 14.15
N ILE A 75 -12.44 -6.72 14.77
CA ILE A 75 -11.16 -7.31 15.20
C ILE A 75 -11.39 -8.41 16.25
N GLN A 76 -12.21 -8.15 17.27
CA GLN A 76 -12.52 -9.16 18.29
C GLN A 76 -13.19 -10.40 17.68
N GLN A 77 -14.10 -10.21 16.73
CA GLN A 77 -14.73 -11.31 15.99
C GLN A 77 -13.70 -12.11 15.17
N SER A 78 -12.79 -11.40 14.50
CA SER A 78 -11.70 -12.02 13.72
C SER A 78 -10.82 -12.90 14.61
N CYS A 79 -10.39 -12.38 15.77
CA CYS A 79 -9.60 -13.16 16.72
C CYS A 79 -10.34 -14.41 17.20
N LYS A 80 -11.64 -14.30 17.47
CA LYS A 80 -12.47 -15.46 17.87
C LYS A 80 -12.59 -16.50 16.76
N GLU A 81 -12.80 -16.07 15.51
CA GLU A 81 -12.91 -16.96 14.34
C GLU A 81 -11.60 -17.71 14.10
N MET A 82 -10.48 -16.99 14.20
CA MET A 82 -9.14 -17.54 14.06
C MET A 82 -8.65 -18.30 15.30
N LYS A 83 -9.47 -18.39 16.36
CA LYS A 83 -9.15 -19.05 17.64
C LYS A 83 -7.86 -18.53 18.26
N LEU A 84 -7.62 -17.23 18.14
CA LEU A 84 -6.47 -16.56 18.72
C LEU A 84 -6.71 -16.27 20.19
N GLU A 85 -5.71 -16.55 21.02
CA GLU A 85 -5.72 -16.08 22.40
C GLU A 85 -5.39 -14.59 22.44
N THR A 86 -6.20 -13.81 23.14
CA THR A 86 -6.06 -12.35 23.17
C THR A 86 -6.11 -11.82 24.58
N ARG A 87 -5.32 -10.77 24.83
CA ARG A 87 -5.34 -9.96 26.04
C ARG A 87 -5.67 -8.52 25.67
N ILE A 88 -6.47 -7.86 26.48
CA ILE A 88 -6.67 -6.41 26.38
C ILE A 88 -5.62 -5.75 27.28
N PRO A 89 -4.61 -5.05 26.72
CA PRO A 89 -3.68 -4.26 27.51
C PRO A 89 -4.40 -3.02 28.08
N ASP A 90 -3.83 -2.43 29.14
CA ASP A 90 -4.40 -1.22 29.72
C ASP A 90 -4.45 -0.10 28.65
N PRO A 91 -5.60 0.57 28.49
CA PRO A 91 -5.75 1.59 27.47
C PRO A 91 -4.84 2.79 27.79
N VAL A 92 -4.04 3.20 26.80
CA VAL A 92 -3.19 4.39 26.90
C VAL A 92 -4.05 5.68 26.81
N SER A 93 -5.24 5.58 26.21
CA SER A 93 -6.14 6.69 25.91
C SER A 93 -7.59 6.20 25.79
N PRO A 94 -8.60 7.00 26.16
CA PRO A 94 -10.01 6.64 26.00
C PRO A 94 -10.50 6.60 24.55
N LYS A 95 -9.69 7.07 23.59
CA LYS A 95 -10.03 7.09 22.15
C LYS A 95 -9.33 6.01 21.33
N GLU A 96 -8.67 5.09 22.02
CA GLU A 96 -7.81 4.09 21.42
C GLU A 96 -8.19 2.72 21.96
N TYR A 97 -8.46 1.79 21.05
CA TYR A 97 -8.56 0.38 21.43
C TYR A 97 -7.24 -0.30 21.15
N SER A 98 -6.87 -1.20 22.06
CA SER A 98 -5.67 -2.02 21.90
C SER A 98 -6.02 -3.47 22.20
N LEU A 99 -5.41 -4.39 21.46
CA LEU A 99 -5.56 -5.83 21.64
C LEU A 99 -4.23 -6.51 21.38
N GLU A 100 -3.78 -7.32 22.32
CA GLU A 100 -2.58 -8.14 22.20
C GLU A 100 -2.99 -9.57 21.84
N ILE A 101 -2.44 -10.11 20.76
CA ILE A 101 -2.55 -11.53 20.39
C ILE A 101 -1.38 -12.26 21.04
N LEU A 102 -1.68 -13.34 21.75
CA LEU A 102 -0.72 -14.22 22.40
C LEU A 102 -0.45 -15.47 21.55
N GLY A 103 0.61 -16.21 21.89
CA GLY A 103 0.94 -17.50 21.26
C GLY A 103 2.07 -17.41 20.24
N ASN A 104 2.00 -18.22 19.19
CA ASN A 104 3.10 -18.44 18.24
C ASN A 104 3.42 -17.24 17.36
N HIS A 105 2.39 -16.43 17.05
CA HIS A 105 2.53 -15.21 16.23
C HIS A 105 2.05 -14.01 17.05
N PRO A 106 2.82 -13.58 18.06
CA PRO A 106 2.41 -12.49 18.91
C PRO A 106 2.31 -11.20 18.10
N ALA A 107 1.22 -10.47 18.31
CA ALA A 107 0.96 -9.23 17.59
C ALA A 107 0.22 -8.23 18.48
N MET A 108 0.52 -6.95 18.32
CA MET A 108 -0.20 -5.85 18.96
C MET A 108 -1.07 -5.18 17.91
N ILE A 109 -2.36 -5.05 18.19
CA ILE A 109 -3.33 -4.38 17.33
C ILE A 109 -3.78 -3.11 18.04
N GLN A 110 -3.74 -1.98 17.34
CA GLN A 110 -4.22 -0.70 17.82
C GLN A 110 -5.26 -0.15 16.85
N VAL A 111 -6.36 0.36 17.38
CA VAL A 111 -7.41 1.05 16.64
C VAL A 111 -7.46 2.49 17.12
N LEU A 112 -7.12 3.40 16.21
CA LEU A 112 -7.05 4.84 16.47
C LEU A 112 -8.17 5.53 15.69
N ARG A 113 -9.01 6.29 16.40
CA ARG A 113 -9.98 7.16 15.73
C ARG A 113 -9.25 8.30 15.03
N THR A 114 -9.41 8.42 13.71
CA THR A 114 -8.78 9.50 12.92
C THR A 114 -9.78 10.61 12.65
N GLU A 115 -10.97 10.28 12.13
CA GLU A 115 -12.05 11.23 11.85
C GLU A 115 -13.42 10.63 12.22
N LYS A 116 -14.52 11.33 11.93
CA LYS A 116 -15.86 10.76 12.07
C LYS A 116 -16.02 9.63 11.05
N ASN A 117 -16.33 8.42 11.51
CA ASN A 117 -16.47 7.21 10.69
C ASN A 117 -15.20 6.84 9.92
N VAL A 118 -14.02 7.25 10.40
CA VAL A 118 -12.73 6.80 9.85
C VAL A 118 -11.81 6.38 10.99
N SER A 119 -11.34 5.14 10.91
CA SER A 119 -10.48 4.52 11.90
C SER A 119 -9.22 3.97 11.27
N LYS A 120 -8.11 4.10 11.98
CA LYS A 120 -6.80 3.58 11.58
C LYS A 120 -6.51 2.35 12.42
N VAL A 121 -6.27 1.22 11.76
CA VAL A 121 -5.80 0.00 12.40
C VAL A 121 -4.31 -0.13 12.17
N VAL A 122 -3.56 -0.38 13.24
CA VAL A 122 -2.13 -0.68 13.20
C VAL A 122 -1.93 -2.06 13.78
N ILE A 123 -1.34 -2.97 13.01
CA ILE A 123 -0.93 -4.29 13.46
C ILE A 123 0.58 -4.33 13.48
N GLU A 124 1.14 -4.54 14.65
CA GLU A 124 2.56 -4.75 14.87
C GLU A 124 2.82 -6.24 15.13
N ILE A 125 3.46 -6.91 14.18
CA ILE A 125 3.75 -8.34 14.28
C ILE A 125 5.15 -8.50 14.86
N GLY A 126 5.27 -9.24 15.96
CA GLY A 126 6.55 -9.47 16.65
C GLY A 126 7.54 -10.28 15.81
N VAL A 127 7.03 -11.11 14.89
CA VAL A 127 7.83 -11.95 13.99
C VAL A 127 8.01 -11.25 12.64
N ARG A 128 9.25 -10.94 12.28
CA ARG A 128 9.57 -10.35 10.97
C ARG A 128 9.19 -11.33 9.85
N GLY A 129 8.47 -10.85 8.84
CA GLY A 129 8.26 -11.56 7.58
C GLY A 129 6.87 -12.18 7.38
N ASP A 130 5.96 -12.03 8.34
CA ASP A 130 4.63 -12.66 8.24
C ASP A 130 3.60 -11.80 7.49
N LYS A 131 3.94 -11.45 6.25
CA LYS A 131 3.08 -10.62 5.37
C LYS A 131 1.73 -11.28 5.15
N GLN A 132 1.76 -12.58 4.89
CA GLN A 132 0.59 -13.39 4.60
C GLN A 132 -0.35 -13.49 5.80
N TYR A 133 0.20 -13.60 7.02
CA TYR A 133 -0.62 -13.56 8.22
C TYR A 133 -1.34 -12.22 8.39
N ALA A 134 -0.64 -11.10 8.19
CA ALA A 134 -1.28 -9.79 8.27
C ALA A 134 -2.39 -9.61 7.22
N GLU A 135 -2.12 -9.98 5.97
CA GLU A 135 -3.10 -9.90 4.87
C GLU A 135 -4.33 -10.79 5.14
N PHE A 136 -4.12 -12.01 5.63
CA PHE A 136 -5.21 -12.90 6.03
C PHE A 136 -6.02 -12.33 7.20
N PHE A 137 -5.35 -11.74 8.18
CA PHE A 137 -6.00 -11.11 9.32
C PHE A 137 -6.83 -9.90 8.88
N PHE A 138 -6.30 -9.02 8.03
CA PHE A 138 -7.06 -7.89 7.48
C PHE A 138 -8.24 -8.34 6.65
N LYS A 139 -8.09 -9.38 5.84
CA LYS A 139 -9.21 -9.97 5.09
C LYS A 139 -10.35 -10.40 6.02
N THR A 140 -10.02 -11.04 7.13
CA THR A 140 -11.00 -11.49 8.13
C THR A 140 -11.71 -10.30 8.79
N ILE A 141 -10.98 -9.22 9.10
CA ILE A 141 -11.56 -7.96 9.59
C ILE A 141 -12.52 -7.38 8.56
N ASP A 142 -12.11 -7.30 7.28
CA ASP A 142 -12.93 -6.75 6.20
C ASP A 142 -14.26 -7.51 6.06
N ASP A 143 -14.22 -8.83 6.13
CA ASP A 143 -15.40 -9.70 6.06
C ASP A 143 -16.37 -9.46 7.23
N HIS A 144 -15.84 -9.25 8.44
CA HIS A 144 -16.66 -8.91 9.61
C HIS A 144 -17.24 -7.50 9.56
N ILE A 145 -16.48 -6.50 9.12
CA ILE A 145 -16.99 -5.13 8.92
C ILE A 145 -18.14 -5.16 7.91
N ALA A 146 -17.97 -5.84 6.77
CA ALA A 146 -19.01 -5.99 5.76
C ALA A 146 -20.25 -6.74 6.29
N ARG A 147 -20.08 -7.67 7.24
CA ARG A 147 -21.20 -8.36 7.90
C ARG A 147 -21.95 -7.43 8.87
N ILE A 148 -21.23 -6.66 9.68
CA ILE A 148 -21.83 -5.70 10.62
C ILE A 148 -22.65 -4.66 9.85
N ALA A 149 -22.06 -4.02 8.83
CA ALA A 149 -22.75 -3.04 8.01
C ALA A 149 -24.03 -3.57 7.34
N ARG A 150 -24.01 -4.83 6.86
CA ARG A 150 -25.22 -5.47 6.29
C ARG A 150 -26.32 -5.71 7.32
N ASN A 151 -25.97 -5.99 8.56
CA ASN A 151 -26.95 -6.21 9.62
C ASN A 151 -27.60 -4.89 10.05
N ASP A 152 -26.83 -3.81 10.12
CA ASP A 152 -27.35 -2.47 10.44
C ASP A 152 -28.37 -2.01 9.40
N LEU A 153 -28.12 -2.27 8.12
CA LEU A 153 -29.07 -1.98 7.02
C LEU A 153 -30.37 -2.80 7.14
N LYS A 154 -30.30 -4.05 7.59
CA LYS A 154 -31.49 -4.90 7.78
C LYS A 154 -32.35 -4.43 8.95
N GLN A 155 -31.74 -3.92 10.02
CA GLN A 155 -32.47 -3.38 11.18
C GLN A 155 -33.17 -2.04 10.89
N GLN A 156 -32.79 -1.37 9.80
CA GLN A 156 -33.40 -0.10 9.36
C GLN A 156 -34.49 -0.29 8.30
N SER A 157 -34.75 -1.52 7.84
CA SER A 157 -35.89 -1.82 6.97
C SER A 157 -37.14 -2.02 7.83
N PRO A 158 -38.22 -1.25 7.62
CA PRO A 158 -39.48 -1.38 8.35
C PRO A 158 -40.18 -2.73 8.12
#